data_AF-A0A5N9AE94-F1
#
_entry.id   AF-A0A5N9AE94-F1
#
_cell.length_a   1.000
_cell.length_b   1.000
_cell.length_c   1.000
_cell.angle_alpha   90.00
_cell.angle_beta   90.00
_cell.angle_gamma   90.00
#
_symmetry.space_group_name_H-M   'P 1'
#
loop_
_entity.id
_entity.type
_entity.pdbx_description
1 polymer ?
#
loop_
_entity_poly.entity_id
_entity_poly.type
_entity_poly.pdbx_seq_one_letter_code
_entity_poly.pdbx_strand_id
1 'polypeptide(L)'
;MYNHNPRITCNDGFNISVQAHDGSYCQRNTAGNLLTVECGFPTTTPKTAELRNYAELCGTSDYTETVYGFVPIEVVQAELDAHGGIVDGCLPS
;
A
#
# COMPACT_ATOMS: atom_id res chain seq x y z
N MET A 1 -18.46 3.53 11.18
CA MET A 1 -18.12 2.85 9.91
C MET A 1 -16.91 3.58 9.35
N TYR A 2 -15.78 2.90 9.18
CA TYR A 2 -14.60 3.54 8.59
C TYR A 2 -14.87 3.76 7.10
N ASN A 3 -14.52 4.93 6.59
CA ASN A 3 -14.58 5.17 5.16
C ASN A 3 -13.29 4.60 4.58
N HIS A 4 -13.37 3.39 4.02
CA HIS A 4 -12.21 2.73 3.43
C HIS A 4 -11.82 3.44 2.14
N ASN A 5 -10.51 3.62 1.95
CA ASN A 5 -9.97 4.15 0.72
C ASN A 5 -10.21 3.13 -0.40
N PRO A 6 -10.59 3.57 -1.63
CA PRO A 6 -10.80 2.66 -2.74
C PRO A 6 -9.55 1.84 -3.04
N ARG A 7 -9.77 0.65 -3.59
CA ARG A 7 -8.68 -0.19 -4.08
C ARG A 7 -7.98 0.54 -5.24
N ILE A 8 -6.66 0.48 -5.27
CA ILE A 8 -5.86 1.10 -6.34
C ILE A 8 -5.61 0.05 -7.41
N THR A 9 -5.81 0.41 -8.68
CA THR A 9 -5.44 -0.41 -9.84
C THR A 9 -4.45 0.36 -10.70
N CYS A 10 -3.37 -0.31 -11.12
CA CYS A 10 -2.33 0.25 -11.97
C CYS A 10 -2.48 -0.16 -13.44
N ASN A 11 -1.73 0.50 -14.31
CA ASN A 11 -1.82 0.33 -15.77
C ASN A 11 -1.57 -1.10 -16.26
N ASP A 12 -0.74 -1.89 -15.56
CA ASP A 12 -0.49 -3.30 -15.92
C ASP A 12 -1.45 -4.32 -15.28
N GLY A 13 -2.52 -3.84 -14.63
CA GLY A 13 -3.54 -4.68 -13.99
C GLY A 13 -3.23 -5.05 -12.53
N PHE A 14 -2.06 -4.68 -12.00
CA PHE A 14 -1.78 -4.79 -10.57
C PHE A 14 -2.79 -4.00 -9.75
N ASN A 15 -3.26 -4.57 -8.64
CA ASN A 15 -4.10 -3.83 -7.72
C ASN A 15 -3.79 -4.20 -6.26
N ILE A 16 -3.94 -3.20 -5.38
CA ILE A 16 -3.57 -3.27 -3.97
C ILE A 16 -4.52 -2.41 -3.13
N SER A 17 -4.78 -2.83 -1.88
CA SER A 17 -5.45 -1.97 -0.90
C SER A 17 -4.44 -1.07 -0.22
N VAL A 18 -4.73 0.23 -0.10
CA VAL A 18 -3.92 1.20 0.66
C VAL A 18 -4.83 1.99 1.57
N GLN A 19 -4.60 1.93 2.89
CA GLN A 19 -5.49 2.46 3.91
C GLN A 19 -4.74 3.39 4.89
N ALA A 20 -5.45 4.39 5.39
CA ALA A 20 -4.95 5.36 6.38
C ALA A 20 -6.06 5.85 7.33
N HIS A 21 -6.75 4.91 7.97
CA HIS A 21 -7.75 5.20 9.01
C HIS A 21 -7.26 4.77 10.39
N ASP A 22 -7.92 5.24 11.46
CA ASP A 22 -7.51 5.06 12.88
C ASP A 22 -7.31 3.60 13.34
N GLY A 23 -7.82 2.63 12.58
CA GLY A 23 -7.70 1.20 12.87
C GLY A 23 -6.67 0.46 12.01
N SER A 24 -5.97 1.17 11.12
CA SER A 24 -4.95 0.61 10.22
C SER A 24 -3.54 0.96 10.71
N TYR A 25 -2.55 0.18 10.28
CA TYR A 25 -1.12 0.44 10.53
C TYR A 25 -0.61 1.66 9.75
N CYS A 26 -1.02 2.85 10.16
CA CYS A 26 -0.70 4.11 9.48
C CYS A 26 -0.29 5.21 10.49
N GLN A 27 0.37 6.25 10.01
CA GLN A 27 0.77 7.38 10.85
C GLN A 27 0.76 8.70 10.08
N ARG A 28 0.36 9.76 10.78
CA ARG A 28 0.44 11.16 10.32
C ARG A 28 1.40 11.95 11.22
N ASN A 29 1.98 13.02 10.68
CA ASN A 29 2.71 13.99 11.49
C ASN A 29 1.77 14.94 12.24
N THR A 30 2.31 15.78 13.12
CA THR A 30 1.53 16.75 13.93
C THR A 30 0.81 17.80 13.08
N ALA A 31 1.26 18.02 11.84
CA ALA A 31 0.61 18.88 10.86
C ALA A 31 -0.46 18.15 10.01
N GLY A 32 -0.73 16.87 10.31
CA GLY A 32 -1.75 16.06 9.63
C GLY A 32 -1.30 15.40 8.32
N ASN A 33 -0.04 15.60 7.91
CA ASN A 33 0.47 14.98 6.69
C ASN A 33 0.65 13.48 6.89
N LEU A 34 0.21 12.71 5.91
CA LEU A 34 0.37 11.26 5.88
C LEU A 34 1.85 10.91 5.72
N LEU A 35 2.36 10.09 6.64
CA LEU A 35 3.73 9.59 6.62
C LEU A 35 3.76 8.14 6.17
N THR A 36 2.93 7.31 6.81
CA THR A 36 2.88 5.88 6.55
C THR A 36 1.45 5.38 6.40
N VAL A 37 1.30 4.28 5.66
CA VAL A 37 0.02 3.64 5.33
C VAL A 37 0.09 2.15 5.55
N GLU A 38 -1.08 1.54 5.70
CA GLU A 38 -1.23 0.11 5.62
C GLU A 38 -1.52 -0.27 4.16
N CYS A 39 -0.72 -1.16 3.58
CA CYS A 39 -1.05 -1.79 2.31
C CYS A 39 -1.45 -3.24 2.54
N GLY A 40 -2.20 -3.82 1.61
CA GLY A 40 -2.60 -5.20 1.77
C GLY A 40 -3.16 -5.84 0.52
N PHE A 41 -3.01 -7.16 0.49
CA PHE A 41 -3.61 -8.03 -0.49
C PHE A 41 -3.38 -7.60 -1.95
N PRO A 42 -2.12 -7.40 -2.39
CA PRO A 42 -1.85 -7.11 -3.79
C PRO A 42 -2.15 -8.34 -4.66
N THR A 43 -2.56 -8.15 -5.91
CA THR A 43 -2.86 -9.28 -6.81
C THR A 43 -1.66 -10.06 -7.30
N THR A 44 -0.48 -9.45 -7.27
CA THR A 44 0.78 -10.12 -7.58
C THR A 44 1.82 -9.69 -6.57
N THR A 45 2.90 -10.47 -6.45
CA THR A 45 4.07 -10.05 -5.67
C THR A 45 4.53 -8.66 -6.09
N PRO A 46 4.67 -7.71 -5.15
CA PRO A 46 5.18 -6.37 -5.45
C PRO A 46 6.51 -6.39 -6.20
N LYS A 47 6.71 -5.48 -7.15
CA LYS A 47 7.92 -5.33 -7.96
C LYS A 47 9.10 -4.81 -7.13
N THR A 48 8.85 -3.83 -6.26
CA THR A 48 9.90 -3.22 -5.43
C THR A 48 10.28 -4.14 -4.27
N ALA A 49 11.60 -4.32 -4.06
CA ALA A 49 12.10 -5.05 -2.91
C ALA A 49 11.78 -4.34 -1.59
N GLU A 50 11.71 -3.02 -1.63
CA GLU A 50 11.41 -2.20 -0.46
C GLU A 50 10.00 -2.46 0.07
N LEU A 51 8.96 -2.46 -0.78
CA LEU A 51 7.61 -2.80 -0.32
C LEU A 51 7.55 -4.23 0.22
N ARG A 52 8.19 -5.20 -0.44
CA ARG A 52 8.23 -6.60 0.04
C ARG A 52 8.79 -6.75 1.45
N ASN A 53 9.72 -5.90 1.87
CA ASN A 53 10.30 -5.97 3.22
C ASN A 53 9.32 -5.56 4.34
N TYR A 54 8.21 -4.89 4.00
CA TYR A 54 7.17 -4.52 4.95
C TYR A 54 6.07 -5.58 5.11
N ALA A 55 6.05 -6.63 4.29
CA ALA A 55 5.08 -7.71 4.44
C ALA A 55 5.21 -8.34 5.84
N GLU A 56 4.10 -8.54 6.54
CA GLU A 56 4.08 -9.28 7.81
C GLU A 56 4.58 -10.72 7.62
N LEU A 57 4.35 -11.28 6.43
CA LEU A 57 4.85 -12.59 6.01
C LEU A 57 6.16 -12.49 5.20
N CYS A 58 6.93 -11.40 5.33
CA CYS A 58 8.21 -11.24 4.63
C CYS A 58 9.16 -12.42 4.93
N GLY A 59 9.81 -12.94 3.88
CA GLY A 59 10.66 -14.13 3.95
C GLY A 59 9.88 -15.44 3.73
N THR A 60 8.56 -15.38 3.59
CA THR A 60 7.74 -16.46 3.03
C THR A 60 7.53 -16.24 1.52
N SER A 61 6.91 -17.21 0.84
CA SER A 61 6.50 -17.05 -0.56
C SER A 61 5.23 -16.21 -0.74
N ASP A 62 4.58 -15.75 0.34
CA ASP A 62 3.25 -15.15 0.29
C ASP A 62 3.29 -13.63 0.47
N TYR A 63 3.39 -12.93 -0.66
CA TYR A 63 3.30 -11.47 -0.74
C TYR A 63 1.92 -10.97 -1.13
N THR A 64 0.99 -11.87 -1.47
CA THR A 64 -0.34 -11.52 -1.98
C THR A 64 -1.44 -11.67 -0.94
N GLU A 65 -1.24 -12.49 0.08
CA GLU A 65 -2.18 -12.70 1.19
C GLU A 65 -1.57 -12.18 2.51
N THR A 66 -1.03 -10.97 2.47
CA THR A 66 -0.35 -10.35 3.62
C THR A 66 -0.66 -8.86 3.72
N VAL A 67 -0.50 -8.34 4.94
CA VAL A 67 -0.56 -6.92 5.26
C VAL A 67 0.87 -6.37 5.27
N TYR A 68 0.98 -5.10 4.88
CA TYR A 68 2.20 -4.32 4.87
C TYR A 68 1.95 -3.12 5.79
N GLY A 69 2.44 -3.19 7.03
CA GLY A 69 2.16 -2.19 8.05
C GLY A 69 3.15 -1.04 8.07
N PHE A 70 2.67 0.17 8.35
CA PHE A 70 3.48 1.39 8.52
C PHE A 70 4.44 1.65 7.36
N VAL A 71 4.00 1.40 6.12
CA VAL A 71 4.80 1.61 4.92
C VAL A 71 4.89 3.11 4.61
N PRO A 72 6.08 3.69 4.43
CA PRO A 72 6.21 5.08 3.99
C PRO A 72 5.50 5.33 2.67
N ILE A 73 4.82 6.46 2.55
CA ILE A 73 3.97 6.76 1.37
C ILE A 73 4.78 6.77 0.07
N GLU A 74 6.04 7.19 0.12
CA GLU A 74 6.98 7.20 -1.00
C GLU A 74 7.33 5.79 -1.50
N VAL A 75 7.37 4.78 -0.61
CA VAL A 75 7.60 3.38 -0.99
C VAL A 75 6.41 2.84 -1.76
N VAL A 76 5.20 3.19 -1.31
CA VAL A 76 3.96 2.82 -2.01
C VAL A 76 3.91 3.51 -3.38
N GLN A 77 4.22 4.80 -3.46
CA GLN A 77 4.25 5.51 -4.73
C GLN A 77 5.24 4.88 -5.71
N ALA A 78 6.45 4.53 -5.26
CA ALA A 78 7.45 3.87 -6.09
C ALA A 78 6.98 2.52 -6.64
N GLU A 79 6.24 1.74 -5.84
CA GLU A 79 5.61 0.50 -6.30
C GLU A 79 4.56 0.77 -7.40
N LEU A 80 3.65 1.72 -7.15
CA LEU A 80 2.59 2.05 -8.11
C LEU A 80 3.18 2.57 -9.43
N ASP A 81 4.24 3.38 -9.37
CA ASP A 81 4.97 3.85 -10.55
C ASP A 81 5.66 2.71 -11.30
N ALA A 82 6.23 1.72 -10.59
CA ALA A 82 6.80 0.51 -11.19
C ALA A 82 5.74 -0.34 -11.93
N HIS A 83 4.46 -0.17 -11.60
CA HIS A 83 3.31 -0.76 -12.28
C HIS A 83 2.70 0.13 -13.37
N GLY A 84 3.36 1.24 -13.73
CA GLY A 84 2.93 2.16 -14.77
C GLY A 84 1.93 3.21 -14.29
N GLY A 85 1.83 3.41 -12.98
CA GLY A 85 0.96 4.41 -12.37
C GLY A 85 -0.48 3.96 -12.21
N ILE A 86 -1.25 4.75 -11.44
CA ILE A 86 -2.65 4.50 -11.09
C ILE A 86 -3.56 4.79 -12.29
N VAL A 87 -4.47 3.86 -12.60
CA VAL A 87 -5.56 4.05 -13.58
C VAL A 87 -6.94 4.08 -12.94
N ASP A 88 -7.10 3.53 -11.73
CA ASP A 88 -8.33 3.60 -10.93
C ASP A 88 -8.00 3.62 -9.42
N GLY A 89 -8.83 4.29 -8.63
CA GLY A 89 -8.61 4.57 -7.21
C GLY A 89 -7.64 5.73 -6.94
N CYS A 90 -7.24 5.90 -5.68
CA CYS A 90 -6.30 6.94 -5.25
C CYS A 90 -5.58 6.56 -3.96
N LEU A 91 -4.45 7.20 -3.68
CA LEU A 91 -3.84 7.14 -2.35
C LEU A 91 -4.72 7.88 -1.32
N PRO A 92 -4.74 7.42 -0.06
CA PRO A 92 -5.50 8.10 0.98
C PRO A 92 -4.93 9.48 1.30
N SER A 93 -5.82 10.43 1.65
CA SER A 93 -5.51 11.82 1.99
C SER A 93 -5.37 12.03 3.48
#